data_AF-A0A1E3JVI2-F1
#
_entry.id   AF-A0A1E3JVI2-F1
#
_cell.length_a   1.000
_cell.length_b   1.000
_cell.length_c   1.000
_cell.angle_alpha   90.00
_cell.angle_beta   90.00
_cell.angle_gamma   90.00
#
_symmetry.space_group_name_H-M   'P 1'
#
loop_
_entity.id
_entity.type
_entity.pdbx_description
1 polymer ?
#
loop_
_entity_poly.entity_id
_entity_poly.type
_entity_poly.pdbx_seq_one_letter_code
_entity_poly.pdbx_strand_id
1 'polypeptide(L)'
;MSAPLRPLATLSRPLLRRAYAAPAGGNPNLVHPSDSRSDMLKQMLYPPDSYAPTSSSPTGAYHPDHLERLRTVIPSAEAYETIERAWQLYQREQREERKVQLKAKYESMVEACDELERITRPEGEDAKGGLYHRQVYDLAVAQLTQAKRRGEQPKGKKTAEQKWLETRVEGLVPRESWVPVESRGKGWNYDWQRPGK
;
A
#
# COMPACT_ATOMS: atom_id res chain seq x y z
N MET A 1 -17.77 -71.60 16.15
CA MET A 1 -18.51 -70.49 16.81
C MET A 1 -18.14 -69.22 16.07
N SER A 2 -19.07 -68.66 15.30
CA SER A 2 -18.86 -67.48 14.46
C SER A 2 -19.79 -66.37 14.96
N ALA A 3 -19.26 -65.18 15.20
CA ALA A 3 -20.04 -63.99 15.54
C ALA A 3 -19.92 -62.96 14.40
N PRO A 4 -21.02 -62.43 13.86
CA PRO A 4 -20.96 -61.42 12.81
C PRO A 4 -20.74 -60.02 13.42
N LEU A 5 -19.79 -59.27 12.85
CA LEU A 5 -19.56 -57.86 13.17
C LEU A 5 -20.69 -57.02 12.56
N ARG A 6 -21.33 -56.19 13.39
CA ARG A 6 -22.40 -55.26 13.01
C ARG A 6 -21.86 -54.09 12.17
N PRO A 7 -22.57 -53.64 11.12
CA PRO A 7 -22.25 -52.39 10.46
C PRO A 7 -22.62 -51.20 11.35
N LEU A 8 -21.71 -50.22 11.47
CA LEU A 8 -21.96 -48.94 12.11
C LEU A 8 -22.98 -48.16 11.27
N ALA A 9 -24.17 -47.96 11.83
CA ALA A 9 -25.20 -47.11 11.25
C ALA A 9 -24.69 -45.67 11.14
N THR A 10 -24.64 -45.12 9.93
CA THR A 10 -24.46 -43.68 9.70
C THR A 10 -25.71 -42.96 10.19
N LEU A 11 -25.65 -42.39 11.39
CA LEU A 11 -26.67 -41.46 11.88
C LEU A 11 -26.66 -40.22 10.98
N SER A 12 -27.57 -40.18 10.02
CA SER A 12 -27.96 -38.97 9.29
C SER A 12 -28.46 -37.94 10.31
N ARG A 13 -27.58 -37.05 10.76
CA ARG A 13 -27.98 -35.84 11.48
C ARG A 13 -28.68 -34.91 10.49
N PRO A 14 -29.95 -34.53 10.71
CA PRO A 14 -30.56 -33.51 9.87
C PRO A 14 -29.79 -32.20 10.08
N LEU A 15 -29.24 -31.65 9.00
CA LEU A 15 -28.69 -30.31 9.00
C LEU A 15 -29.84 -29.34 9.33
N LEU A 16 -29.90 -28.89 10.58
CA LEU A 16 -30.73 -27.75 10.96
C LEU A 16 -30.18 -26.53 10.23
N ARG A 17 -30.74 -26.26 9.04
CA ARG A 17 -30.57 -24.97 8.37
C ARG A 17 -31.18 -23.91 9.28
N ARG A 18 -30.33 -23.20 10.01
CA ARG A 18 -30.69 -21.96 10.70
C ARG A 18 -30.97 -20.92 9.61
N ALA A 19 -32.23 -20.82 9.19
CA ALA A 19 -32.70 -19.75 8.33
C ALA A 19 -32.93 -18.51 9.21
N TYR A 20 -31.98 -17.58 9.20
CA TYR A 20 -32.21 -16.22 9.72
C TYR A 20 -32.82 -15.38 8.60
N ALA A 21 -34.05 -15.68 8.21
CA ALA A 21 -34.83 -14.83 7.31
C ALA A 21 -36.32 -15.00 7.61
N ALA A 22 -36.99 -13.87 7.81
CA ALA A 22 -38.42 -13.76 8.06
C ALA A 22 -39.25 -14.42 6.94
N PRO A 23 -40.48 -14.91 7.25
CA PRO A 23 -41.36 -15.52 6.26
C PRO A 23 -41.62 -14.54 5.11
N ALA A 24 -41.64 -15.09 3.89
CA ALA A 24 -41.81 -14.39 2.64
C ALA A 24 -43.15 -13.64 2.55
N GLY A 25 -43.21 -12.47 3.16
CA GLY A 25 -44.10 -11.36 2.81
C GLY A 25 -43.23 -10.19 2.31
N GLY A 26 -42.40 -10.44 1.30
CA GLY A 26 -41.32 -9.55 0.89
C GLY A 26 -41.70 -8.77 -0.37
N ASN A 27 -41.73 -7.46 -0.24
CA ASN A 27 -41.87 -6.46 -1.30
C ASN A 27 -41.14 -6.90 -2.61
N PRO A 28 -41.81 -6.97 -3.78
CA PRO A 28 -41.20 -7.48 -5.02
C PRO A 28 -39.99 -6.67 -5.51
N ASN A 29 -39.80 -5.44 -4.98
CA ASN A 29 -38.63 -4.61 -5.25
C ASN A 29 -37.39 -4.95 -4.41
N LEU A 30 -37.49 -5.81 -3.38
CA LEU A 30 -36.34 -6.33 -2.62
C LEU A 30 -35.89 -7.72 -3.10
N VAL A 31 -36.65 -8.36 -3.99
CA VAL A 31 -36.16 -9.51 -4.76
C VAL A 31 -35.24 -8.95 -5.84
N HIS A 32 -34.07 -8.48 -5.44
CA HIS A 32 -33.00 -8.36 -6.41
C HIS A 32 -32.73 -9.79 -6.89
N PRO A 33 -32.96 -10.12 -8.18
CA PRO A 33 -32.39 -11.35 -8.72
C PRO A 33 -30.93 -11.30 -8.34
N SER A 34 -30.41 -12.36 -7.74
CA SER A 34 -29.00 -12.41 -7.38
C SER A 34 -28.21 -11.89 -8.58
N ASP A 35 -27.57 -10.73 -8.40
CA ASP A 35 -27.03 -9.99 -9.52
C ASP A 35 -26.08 -10.95 -10.24
N SER A 36 -26.35 -11.25 -11.50
CA SER A 36 -25.59 -12.24 -12.28
C SER A 36 -24.08 -11.97 -12.18
N ARG A 37 -23.69 -10.70 -12.05
CA ARG A 37 -22.32 -10.27 -11.78
C ARG A 37 -21.83 -10.68 -10.39
N SER A 38 -22.66 -10.49 -9.35
CA SER A 38 -22.36 -10.93 -7.99
C SER A 38 -22.21 -12.44 -7.89
N ASP A 39 -23.01 -13.21 -8.65
CA ASP A 39 -22.91 -14.67 -8.66
C ASP A 39 -21.71 -15.16 -9.48
N MET A 40 -21.37 -14.51 -10.60
CA MET A 40 -20.09 -14.74 -11.30
C MET A 40 -18.89 -14.41 -10.42
N LEU A 41 -18.93 -13.30 -9.66
CA LEU A 41 -17.87 -12.94 -8.72
C LEU A 41 -17.73 -13.96 -7.59
N LYS A 42 -18.85 -14.45 -7.04
CA LYS A 42 -18.83 -15.54 -6.05
C LYS A 42 -18.26 -16.82 -6.65
N GLN A 43 -18.62 -17.16 -7.89
CA GLN A 43 -18.12 -18.35 -8.57
C GLN A 43 -16.63 -18.24 -8.94
N MET A 44 -16.12 -17.03 -9.20
CA MET A 44 -14.69 -16.79 -9.42
C MET A 44 -13.87 -16.82 -8.13
N LEU A 45 -14.37 -16.22 -7.05
CA LEU A 45 -13.68 -16.17 -5.75
C LEU A 45 -13.76 -17.50 -5.00
N TYR A 46 -14.91 -18.17 -5.11
CA TYR A 46 -15.22 -19.45 -4.50
C TYR A 46 -15.78 -20.39 -5.57
N PRO A 47 -14.92 -20.95 -6.45
CA PRO A 47 -15.33 -21.99 -7.37
C PRO A 47 -16.10 -23.09 -6.63
N PRO A 48 -17.16 -23.67 -7.21
CA PRO A 48 -17.95 -24.72 -6.54
C PRO A 48 -17.08 -25.93 -6.17
N ASP A 49 -16.00 -26.15 -6.93
CA ASP A 49 -15.02 -27.19 -6.69
C ASP A 49 -13.93 -26.76 -5.69
N SER A 50 -14.08 -25.67 -4.92
CA SER A 50 -12.99 -25.11 -4.08
C SER A 50 -12.37 -26.11 -3.11
N TYR A 51 -13.12 -27.12 -2.66
CA TYR A 51 -12.62 -28.15 -1.74
C TYR A 51 -12.29 -29.47 -2.44
N ALA A 52 -12.37 -29.53 -3.77
CA ALA A 52 -11.97 -30.71 -4.52
C ALA A 52 -10.43 -30.81 -4.53
N PRO A 53 -9.87 -32.03 -4.41
CA PRO A 53 -8.43 -32.25 -4.38
C PRO A 53 -7.73 -31.90 -5.70
N THR A 54 -8.47 -31.64 -6.78
CA THR A 54 -7.95 -31.22 -8.10
C THR A 54 -8.26 -29.74 -8.41
N SER A 55 -8.77 -29.01 -7.44
CA SER A 55 -9.22 -27.63 -7.63
C SER A 55 -8.06 -26.65 -7.67
N SER A 56 -8.14 -25.67 -8.58
CA SER A 56 -7.22 -24.54 -8.64
C SER A 56 -7.64 -23.38 -7.74
N SER A 57 -8.64 -23.57 -6.88
CA SER A 57 -9.16 -22.51 -6.00
C SER A 57 -8.17 -22.14 -4.90
N PRO A 58 -7.94 -20.84 -4.63
CA PRO A 58 -7.07 -20.38 -3.55
C PRO A 58 -7.67 -20.59 -2.15
N THR A 59 -8.95 -20.98 -2.05
CA THR A 59 -9.67 -21.18 -0.77
C THR A 59 -9.72 -22.65 -0.33
N GLY A 60 -9.20 -23.56 -1.17
CA GLY A 60 -9.15 -24.99 -0.92
C GLY A 60 -7.99 -25.45 -0.03
N ALA A 61 -8.17 -26.61 0.59
CA ALA A 61 -7.09 -27.31 1.28
C ALA A 61 -6.19 -27.98 0.23
N TYR A 62 -5.06 -27.32 -0.05
CA TYR A 62 -3.89 -27.90 -0.74
C TYR A 62 -4.07 -28.25 -2.23
N HIS A 63 -3.34 -27.54 -3.10
CA HIS A 63 -3.26 -27.86 -4.53
C HIS A 63 -2.34 -29.08 -4.72
N PRO A 64 -2.79 -30.16 -5.39
CA PRO A 64 -2.05 -31.42 -5.47
C PRO A 64 -0.71 -31.23 -6.20
N ASP A 65 -0.70 -30.42 -7.26
CA ASP A 65 0.50 -30.14 -8.05
C ASP A 65 1.49 -29.18 -7.37
N HIS A 66 1.17 -28.59 -6.21
CA HIS A 66 2.04 -27.60 -5.59
C HIS A 66 3.41 -28.19 -5.23
N LEU A 67 3.44 -29.42 -4.71
CA LEU A 67 4.71 -30.08 -4.43
C LEU A 67 5.51 -30.40 -5.68
N GLU A 68 4.83 -30.83 -6.75
CA GLU A 68 5.51 -31.09 -8.02
C GLU A 68 6.10 -29.80 -8.60
N ARG A 69 5.37 -28.68 -8.56
CA ARG A 69 5.87 -27.35 -8.94
C ARG A 69 7.03 -26.87 -8.05
N LEU A 70 6.98 -27.16 -6.75
CA LEU A 70 8.10 -26.83 -5.85
C LEU A 70 9.33 -27.68 -6.18
N ARG A 71 9.15 -28.98 -6.47
CA ARG A 71 10.22 -29.89 -6.86
C ARG A 71 10.89 -29.51 -8.19
N THR A 72 10.16 -28.92 -9.13
CA THR A 72 10.77 -28.45 -10.40
C THR A 72 11.64 -27.21 -10.20
N VAL A 73 11.29 -26.34 -9.26
CA VAL A 73 12.00 -25.06 -9.03
C VAL A 73 13.12 -25.21 -8.00
N ILE A 74 12.91 -26.03 -6.98
CA ILE A 74 13.83 -26.19 -5.84
C ILE A 74 14.57 -27.53 -5.98
N PRO A 75 15.89 -27.51 -6.27
CA PRO A 75 16.66 -28.74 -6.43
C PRO A 75 16.80 -29.55 -5.13
N SER A 76 16.93 -28.86 -3.99
CA SER A 76 17.05 -29.46 -2.65
C SER A 76 16.62 -28.48 -1.56
N ALA A 77 16.28 -29.00 -0.37
CA ALA A 77 15.94 -28.17 0.79
C ALA A 77 17.13 -27.29 1.23
N GLU A 78 18.35 -27.85 1.19
CA GLU A 78 19.59 -27.11 1.50
C GLU A 78 19.84 -25.96 0.51
N ALA A 79 19.55 -26.16 -0.79
CA ALA A 79 19.64 -25.12 -1.79
C ALA A 79 18.64 -23.98 -1.51
N TYR A 80 17.42 -24.31 -1.10
CA TYR A 80 16.44 -23.30 -0.69
C TYR A 80 16.91 -22.49 0.53
N GLU A 81 17.37 -23.16 1.59
CA GLU A 81 17.83 -22.49 2.81
C GLU A 81 19.06 -21.61 2.58
N THR A 82 19.95 -22.01 1.67
CA THR A 82 21.12 -21.20 1.31
C THR A 82 20.73 -19.97 0.51
N ILE A 83 19.84 -20.10 -0.47
CA ILE A 83 19.28 -18.96 -1.23
C ILE A 83 18.57 -18.00 -0.28
N GLU A 84 17.74 -18.50 0.63
CA GLU A 84 17.00 -17.66 1.58
C GLU A 84 17.95 -16.90 2.52
N ARG A 85 18.95 -17.59 3.10
CA ARG A 85 19.96 -16.94 3.95
C ARG A 85 20.77 -15.90 3.19
N ALA A 86 21.21 -16.21 1.96
CA ALA A 86 21.94 -15.26 1.13
C ALA A 86 21.09 -14.03 0.79
N TRP A 87 19.80 -14.22 0.49
CA TRP A 87 18.88 -13.13 0.22
C TRP A 87 18.64 -12.24 1.43
N GLN A 88 18.44 -12.83 2.62
CA GLN A 88 18.27 -12.08 3.86
C GLN A 88 19.54 -11.28 4.22
N LEU A 89 20.73 -11.85 3.99
CA LEU A 89 22.01 -11.16 4.16
C LEU A 89 22.12 -9.97 3.20
N TYR A 90 21.87 -10.18 1.92
CA TYR A 90 21.86 -9.11 0.91
C TYR A 90 20.87 -7.98 1.28
N GLN A 91 19.65 -8.33 1.71
CA GLN A 91 18.68 -7.33 2.16
C GLN A 91 19.12 -6.57 3.41
N ARG A 92 19.89 -7.19 4.30
CA ARG A 92 20.49 -6.52 5.45
C ARG A 92 21.55 -5.52 5.00
N GLU A 93 22.47 -5.92 4.14
CA GLU A 93 23.51 -5.04 3.57
C GLU A 93 22.87 -3.83 2.89
N GLN A 94 21.88 -4.04 2.01
CA GLN A 94 21.13 -2.98 1.34
C GLN A 94 20.40 -2.02 2.31
N ARG A 95 20.03 -2.48 3.51
CA ARG A 95 19.46 -1.60 4.55
C ARG A 95 20.55 -0.83 5.29
N GLU A 96 21.68 -1.47 5.59
CA GLU A 96 22.81 -0.83 6.26
C GLU A 96 23.44 0.25 5.38
N GLU A 97 23.66 -0.02 4.10
CA GLU A 97 24.16 0.97 3.14
C GLU A 97 23.24 2.19 3.03
N ARG A 98 21.92 1.97 2.90
CA ARG A 98 20.94 3.07 2.88
C ARG A 98 20.95 3.88 4.17
N LYS A 99 21.12 3.23 5.34
CA LYS A 99 21.24 3.92 6.62
C LYS A 99 22.50 4.78 6.70
N VAL A 100 23.64 4.27 6.24
CA VAL A 100 24.91 5.02 6.19
C VAL A 100 24.77 6.24 5.27
N GLN A 101 24.22 6.06 4.07
CA GLN A 101 23.99 7.16 3.13
C GLN A 101 23.02 8.22 3.68
N LEU A 102 21.93 7.80 4.33
CA LEU A 102 20.97 8.72 4.96
C LEU A 102 21.60 9.47 6.13
N LYS A 103 22.41 8.79 6.96
CA LYS A 103 23.14 9.40 8.07
C LYS A 103 24.10 10.47 7.57
N ALA A 104 24.90 10.17 6.55
CA ALA A 104 25.83 11.14 5.96
C ALA A 104 25.10 12.38 5.39
N LYS A 105 23.97 12.18 4.69
CA LYS A 105 23.13 13.29 4.20
C LYS A 105 22.57 14.15 5.35
N TYR A 106 22.14 13.52 6.43
CA TYR A 106 21.62 14.21 7.60
C TYR A 106 22.72 15.00 8.33
N GLU A 107 23.90 14.40 8.53
CA GLU A 107 25.05 15.08 9.16
C GLU A 107 25.48 16.30 8.35
N SER A 108 25.58 16.18 7.02
CA SER A 108 25.88 17.32 6.14
C SER A 108 24.82 18.43 6.23
N MET A 109 23.53 18.06 6.36
CA MET A 109 22.45 19.04 6.55
C MET A 109 22.57 19.78 7.89
N VAL A 110 22.91 19.07 8.97
CA VAL A 110 23.12 19.67 10.29
C VAL A 110 24.31 20.62 10.27
N GLU A 111 25.44 20.19 9.69
CA GLU A 111 26.64 21.02 9.54
C GLU A 111 26.35 22.32 8.78
N ALA A 112 25.63 22.24 7.66
CA ALA A 112 25.23 23.42 6.89
C ALA A 112 24.31 24.36 7.69
N CYS A 113 23.36 23.82 8.46
CA CYS A 113 22.51 24.62 9.33
C CYS A 113 23.31 25.32 10.44
N ASP A 114 24.28 24.62 11.04
CA ASP A 114 25.14 25.15 12.10
C ASP A 114 26.06 26.26 11.55
N GLU A 115 26.66 26.07 10.37
CA GLU A 115 27.48 27.09 9.71
C GLU A 115 26.65 28.34 9.41
N LEU A 116 25.45 28.15 8.87
CA LEU A 116 24.55 29.25 8.60
C LEU A 116 24.11 29.98 9.88
N GLU A 117 23.88 29.27 10.98
CA GLU A 117 23.63 29.91 12.28
C GLU A 117 24.82 30.77 12.72
N ARG A 118 26.05 30.28 12.55
CA ARG A 118 27.27 31.06 12.89
C ARG A 118 27.37 32.35 12.08
N ILE A 119 27.12 32.29 10.77
CA ILE A 119 27.19 33.46 9.88
C ILE A 119 26.06 34.44 10.18
N THR A 120 24.87 33.94 10.52
CA THR A 120 23.67 34.77 10.71
C THR A 120 23.44 35.20 12.16
N ARG A 121 24.23 34.73 13.12
CA ARG A 121 24.17 35.20 14.50
C ARG A 121 24.62 36.67 14.52
N PRO A 122 23.78 37.60 15.02
CA PRO A 122 24.16 38.99 15.05
C PRO A 122 25.15 39.20 16.20
N GLU A 123 26.29 39.81 15.93
CA GLU A 123 27.16 40.34 16.99
C GLU A 123 26.84 41.84 17.18
N GLY A 124 26.06 42.18 18.22
CA GLY A 124 25.79 43.57 18.63
C GLY A 124 24.48 43.78 19.41
N GLU A 125 24.42 44.78 20.30
CA GLU A 125 23.28 45.07 21.20
C GLU A 125 22.00 45.53 20.47
N ASP A 126 22.10 46.07 19.25
CA ASP A 126 20.97 46.59 18.45
C ASP A 126 20.63 45.72 17.22
N ALA A 127 21.08 44.47 17.19
CA ALA A 127 21.06 43.69 15.97
C ALA A 127 19.79 42.83 15.82
N LYS A 128 18.82 43.33 15.06
CA LYS A 128 17.66 42.57 14.52
C LYS A 128 18.09 41.59 13.43
N GLY A 129 19.09 40.76 13.67
CA GLY A 129 19.69 39.93 12.63
C GLY A 129 19.98 38.53 13.13
N GLY A 130 18.97 37.71 13.37
CA GLY A 130 19.19 36.30 13.78
C GLY A 130 17.95 35.41 13.67
N LEU A 131 16.91 35.86 12.96
CA LEU A 131 15.61 35.19 12.97
C LEU A 131 15.45 34.12 11.88
N TYR A 132 16.29 34.09 10.86
CA TYR A 132 15.93 33.42 9.60
C TYR A 132 16.28 31.94 9.52
N HIS A 133 17.15 31.38 10.37
CA HIS A 133 17.70 30.04 10.09
C HIS A 133 16.83 28.87 10.58
N ARG A 134 16.48 28.85 11.87
CA ARG A 134 15.58 27.83 12.40
C ARG A 134 14.12 28.09 12.00
N GLN A 135 13.75 29.35 11.80
CA GLN A 135 12.41 29.69 11.30
C GLN A 135 12.18 29.23 9.86
N VAL A 136 13.17 29.17 8.97
CA VAL A 136 12.94 28.63 7.61
C VAL A 136 12.71 27.12 7.66
N TYR A 137 13.47 26.39 8.48
CA TYR A 137 13.21 24.97 8.74
C TYR A 137 11.85 24.77 9.44
N ASP A 138 11.58 25.51 10.51
CA ASP A 138 10.32 25.45 11.24
C ASP A 138 9.15 25.93 10.37
N LEU A 139 9.31 26.86 9.42
CA LEU A 139 8.28 27.28 8.47
C LEU A 139 8.05 26.19 7.42
N ALA A 140 9.11 25.59 6.88
CA ALA A 140 9.00 24.47 5.96
C ALA A 140 8.28 23.27 6.61
N VAL A 141 8.52 23.04 7.90
CA VAL A 141 7.87 21.97 8.67
C VAL A 141 6.47 22.39 9.20
N ALA A 142 6.28 23.64 9.62
CA ALA A 142 5.03 24.15 10.19
C ALA A 142 3.96 24.49 9.14
N GLN A 143 4.32 24.82 7.90
CA GLN A 143 3.35 25.01 6.81
C GLN A 143 2.47 23.75 6.61
N LEU A 144 3.01 22.55 6.87
CA LEU A 144 2.26 21.29 6.90
C LEU A 144 1.08 21.31 7.90
N THR A 145 1.19 22.06 9.00
CA THR A 145 0.12 22.24 9.99
C THR A 145 -0.82 23.40 9.69
N GLN A 146 -0.37 24.46 9.00
CA GLN A 146 -1.22 25.57 8.58
C GLN A 146 -2.17 25.20 7.42
N ALA A 147 -1.80 24.24 6.57
CA ALA A 147 -2.69 23.69 5.53
C ALA A 147 -3.99 23.10 6.11
N LYS A 148 -3.99 22.66 7.39
CA LYS A 148 -5.20 22.22 8.11
C LYS A 148 -6.11 23.36 8.56
N ARG A 149 -5.62 24.61 8.62
CA ARG A 149 -6.34 25.77 9.18
C ARG A 149 -6.97 26.70 8.14
N ARG A 150 -6.49 26.74 6.90
CA ARG A 150 -7.03 27.61 5.83
C ARG A 150 -8.27 27.01 5.14
N GLY A 151 -9.32 26.78 5.92
CA GLY A 151 -10.62 26.28 5.45
C GLY A 151 -11.48 27.31 4.69
N GLU A 152 -10.95 28.49 4.33
CA GLU A 152 -11.69 29.48 3.54
C GLU A 152 -11.40 29.30 2.05
N GLN A 153 -12.15 28.37 1.47
CA GLN A 153 -12.20 28.15 0.03
C GLN A 153 -12.90 29.36 -0.62
N PRO A 154 -12.30 30.01 -1.64
CA PRO A 154 -12.95 31.12 -2.34
C PRO A 154 -14.24 30.62 -3.00
N LYS A 155 -15.37 31.29 -2.71
CA LYS A 155 -16.66 30.98 -3.34
C LYS A 155 -16.63 31.42 -4.81
N GLY A 156 -16.59 30.47 -5.74
CA GLY A 156 -16.64 30.72 -7.19
C GLY A 156 -16.15 29.54 -8.05
N LYS A 157 -16.23 29.68 -9.38
CA LYS A 157 -15.59 28.73 -10.31
C LYS A 157 -14.07 28.95 -10.26
N LYS A 158 -13.34 27.98 -9.74
CA LYS A 158 -11.89 28.04 -9.61
C LYS A 158 -11.21 28.12 -10.98
N THR A 159 -10.27 29.04 -11.14
CA THR A 159 -9.44 29.14 -12.35
C THR A 159 -8.57 27.90 -12.51
N ALA A 160 -8.08 27.64 -13.74
CA ALA A 160 -7.19 26.51 -14.00
C ALA A 160 -5.92 26.55 -13.12
N GLU A 161 -5.39 27.76 -12.88
CA GLU A 161 -4.27 27.98 -11.97
C GLU A 161 -4.58 27.65 -10.51
N GLN A 162 -5.75 28.06 -10.02
CA GLN A 162 -6.19 27.77 -8.64
C GLN A 162 -6.37 26.27 -8.43
N LYS A 163 -6.99 25.58 -9.40
CA LYS A 163 -7.12 24.11 -9.36
C LYS A 163 -5.76 23.43 -9.35
N TRP A 164 -4.81 23.92 -10.15
CA TRP A 164 -3.46 23.36 -10.21
C TRP A 164 -2.68 23.58 -8.91
N LEU A 165 -2.77 24.76 -8.29
CA LEU A 165 -2.15 25.03 -6.99
C LEU A 165 -2.76 24.17 -5.87
N GLU A 166 -4.10 24.08 -5.82
CA GLU A 166 -4.79 23.28 -4.81
C GLU A 166 -4.50 21.77 -4.92
N THR A 167 -4.22 21.27 -6.13
CA THR A 167 -3.83 19.85 -6.28
C THR A 167 -2.44 19.55 -5.70
N ARG A 168 -1.61 20.56 -5.45
CA ARG A 168 -0.30 20.40 -4.80
C ARG A 168 -0.45 20.72 -3.32
N VAL A 169 -0.72 19.68 -2.56
CA VAL A 169 -0.70 19.77 -1.10
C VAL A 169 0.73 20.06 -0.66
N GLU A 170 0.93 21.18 0.04
CA GLU A 170 2.24 21.57 0.58
C GLU A 170 2.80 20.48 1.50
N GLY A 171 4.09 20.20 1.38
CA GLY A 171 4.78 19.14 2.12
C GLY A 171 4.58 17.72 1.59
N LEU A 172 3.74 17.54 0.56
CA LEU A 172 3.70 16.31 -0.23
C LEU A 172 4.63 16.42 -1.45
N VAL A 173 5.18 15.29 -1.87
CA VAL A 173 5.99 15.22 -3.10
C VAL A 173 5.12 15.65 -4.29
N PRO A 174 5.63 16.46 -5.24
CA PRO A 174 4.86 16.89 -6.39
C PRO A 174 4.26 15.72 -7.17
N ARG A 175 3.02 15.85 -7.64
CA ARG A 175 2.34 14.79 -8.43
C ARG A 175 3.03 14.47 -9.76
N GLU A 176 3.82 15.41 -10.28
CA GLU A 176 4.62 15.23 -11.50
C GLU A 176 5.88 14.40 -11.27
N SER A 177 6.26 14.15 -10.00
CA SER A 177 7.36 13.23 -9.69
C SER A 177 6.87 11.80 -9.89
N TRP A 178 7.29 11.19 -10.99
CA TRP A 178 6.90 9.83 -11.31
C TRP A 178 7.75 8.80 -10.59
N VAL A 179 7.13 7.66 -10.27
CA VAL A 179 7.84 6.48 -9.81
C VAL A 179 8.58 5.86 -11.00
N PRO A 180 9.84 5.44 -10.85
CA PRO A 180 10.56 4.75 -11.92
C PRO A 180 9.78 3.52 -12.41
N VAL A 181 9.75 3.34 -13.73
CA VAL A 181 9.08 2.23 -14.41
C VAL A 181 10.14 1.41 -15.15
N GLU A 182 9.89 0.10 -15.30
CA GLU A 182 10.84 -0.85 -15.88
C GLU A 182 11.22 -0.53 -17.34
N SER A 183 10.29 0.01 -18.14
CA SER A 183 10.55 0.42 -19.51
C SER A 183 10.59 1.93 -19.67
N ARG A 184 11.41 2.40 -20.62
CA ARG A 184 11.47 3.81 -21.01
C ARG A 184 10.13 4.21 -21.68
N GLY A 185 9.38 5.07 -21.01
CA GLY A 185 8.18 5.70 -21.57
C GLY A 185 8.52 6.83 -22.55
N LYS A 186 7.60 7.80 -22.68
CA LYS A 186 7.74 8.98 -23.56
C LYS A 186 8.95 9.88 -23.25
N GLY A 187 9.65 9.64 -22.14
CA GLY A 187 10.83 10.41 -21.71
C GLY A 187 10.45 11.72 -21.01
N TRP A 188 11.39 12.66 -20.96
CA TRP A 188 11.20 13.97 -20.33
C TRP A 188 10.43 14.91 -21.25
N ASN A 189 9.48 15.69 -20.68
CA ASN A 189 8.74 16.70 -21.42
C ASN A 189 9.44 18.07 -21.34
N TYR A 190 10.16 18.45 -22.39
CA TYR A 190 10.86 19.74 -22.47
C TYR A 190 9.93 20.93 -22.66
N ASP A 191 8.75 20.71 -23.24
CA ASP A 191 7.77 21.76 -23.54
C ASP A 191 6.76 21.96 -22.38
N TRP A 192 7.10 21.49 -21.18
CA TRP A 192 6.21 21.62 -20.03
C TRP A 192 5.99 23.10 -19.68
N GLN A 193 4.73 23.51 -19.62
CA GLN A 193 4.32 24.86 -19.20
C GLN A 193 3.34 24.78 -18.02
N ARG A 194 3.38 25.79 -17.16
CA ARG A 194 2.45 25.92 -16.04
C ARG A 194 1.02 26.14 -16.60
N PRO A 195 0.03 25.31 -16.23
CA PRO A 195 -1.34 25.50 -16.69
C PRO A 195 -1.90 26.85 -16.24
N GLY A 196 -2.44 27.63 -17.18
CA GLY A 196 -3.06 28.93 -16.94
C GLY A 196 -2.20 30.16 -17.29
N LYS A 197 -1.00 29.95 -17.83
CA LYS A 197 -0.33 30.92 -18.68
C LYS A 197 -0.86 30.87 -20.12
#